data_AF-A0A432EWV0-F1
#
_entry.id   AF-A0A432EWV0-F1
#
_cell.length_a   1.000
_cell.length_b   1.000
_cell.length_c   1.000
_cell.angle_alpha   90.00
_cell.angle_beta   90.00
_cell.angle_gamma   90.00
#
_symmetry.space_group_name_H-M   'P 1'
#
loop_
_entity.id
_entity.type
_entity.pdbx_description
1 polymer ?
#
loop_
_entity_poly.entity_id
_entity_poly.type
_entity_poly.pdbx_seq_one_letter_code
_entity_poly.pdbx_strand_id
1 'polypeptide(L)'
;SGAKAHDRGTYVNMEGPAFSTRAESLRNQKLGFDVIGMTNMGEARCAREAEISYATLAMVTDYDCWKVEEEPVSVETVIACLKKNVSSAKTIIRNAVAKIPDAPAWPSHRALDNAIMTEKSAWPGDTIENLKPIIGRFL
;
A
#
# COMPACT_ATOMS: atom_id res chain seq x y z
N SER A 1 -0.05 18.96 -10.69
CA SER A 1 1.36 19.00 -10.27
C SER A 1 2.20 18.63 -11.48
N GLY A 2 3.26 19.37 -11.81
CA GLY A 2 4.18 19.01 -12.89
C GLY A 2 5.17 17.88 -12.51
N ALA A 3 4.78 17.01 -11.58
CA ALA A 3 5.62 15.92 -11.10
C ALA A 3 5.58 14.76 -12.10
N LYS A 4 6.74 14.19 -12.43
CA LYS A 4 6.81 12.95 -13.21
C LYS A 4 6.17 11.83 -12.39
N ALA A 5 5.23 11.12 -12.99
CA ALA A 5 4.54 10.00 -12.38
C ALA A 5 4.62 8.77 -13.29
N HIS A 6 4.60 7.60 -12.67
CA HIS A 6 4.44 6.31 -13.32
C HIS A 6 3.05 5.78 -12.94
N ASP A 7 2.26 5.37 -13.92
CA ASP A 7 0.86 4.94 -13.77
C ASP A 7 0.72 3.48 -13.35
N ARG A 8 1.83 2.74 -13.35
CA ARG A 8 1.92 1.33 -12.96
C ARG A 8 3.23 1.04 -12.28
N GLY A 9 3.22 0.03 -11.42
CA GLY A 9 4.39 -0.55 -10.79
C GLY A 9 4.01 -1.69 -9.85
N THR A 10 4.92 -2.63 -9.68
CA THR A 10 4.79 -3.76 -8.76
C THR A 10 5.57 -3.44 -7.49
N TYR A 11 4.85 -3.35 -6.37
CA TYR A 11 5.43 -3.08 -5.05
C TYR A 11 5.86 -4.39 -4.38
N VAL A 12 7.11 -4.46 -3.91
CA VAL A 12 7.57 -5.50 -2.99
C VAL A 12 7.60 -4.96 -1.57
N ASN A 13 6.94 -5.68 -0.66
CA ASN A 13 7.01 -5.41 0.76
C ASN A 13 8.10 -6.29 1.39
N MET A 14 9.03 -5.68 2.13
CA MET A 14 9.98 -6.38 3.00
C MET A 14 9.68 -6.05 4.46
N GLU A 15 10.13 -6.89 5.39
CA GLU A 15 9.84 -6.69 6.83
C GLU A 15 10.57 -5.46 7.43
N GLY A 16 11.81 -5.18 7.01
CA GLY A 16 12.65 -4.18 7.68
C GLY A 16 13.11 -4.61 9.09
N PRO A 17 13.68 -3.71 9.92
CA PRO A 17 13.99 -2.30 9.64
C PRO A 17 15.27 -2.11 8.83
N ALA A 18 16.06 -3.16 8.64
CA ALA A 18 17.26 -3.10 7.79
C ALA A 18 16.86 -2.96 6.32
N PHE A 19 17.62 -2.16 5.57
CA PHE A 19 17.49 -2.10 4.12
C PHE A 19 17.94 -3.41 3.46
N SER A 20 17.51 -3.61 2.22
CA SER A 20 17.90 -4.80 1.46
C SER A 20 19.41 -4.83 1.25
N THR A 21 19.98 -6.03 1.33
CA THR A 21 21.29 -6.29 0.76
C THR A 21 21.23 -6.11 -0.77
N ARG A 22 22.38 -5.88 -1.39
CA ARG A 22 22.45 -5.79 -2.85
C ARG A 22 21.96 -7.06 -3.56
N ALA A 23 22.19 -8.23 -2.99
CA ALA A 23 21.70 -9.49 -3.55
C ALA A 23 20.17 -9.55 -3.57
N GLU A 24 19.51 -9.10 -2.51
CA GLU A 24 18.05 -9.00 -2.42
C GLU A 24 17.50 -7.96 -3.41
N SER A 25 18.13 -6.79 -3.50
CA SER A 25 17.76 -5.73 -4.44
C SER A 25 17.81 -6.23 -5.90
N LEU A 26 18.90 -6.90 -6.29
CA LEU A 26 19.05 -7.49 -7.61
C LEU A 26 18.06 -8.63 -7.87
N ARG A 27 17.75 -9.45 -6.85
CA ARG A 27 16.71 -10.47 -6.94
C ARG A 27 15.35 -9.83 -7.21
N ASN A 28 14.99 -8.78 -6.47
CA ASN A 28 13.70 -8.10 -6.62
C ASN A 28 13.55 -7.49 -8.01
N GLN A 29 14.63 -6.87 -8.53
CA GLN A 29 14.66 -6.35 -9.90
C GLN A 29 14.48 -7.47 -10.95
N LYS A 30 15.18 -8.60 -10.78
CA LYS A 30 15.02 -9.78 -11.66
C LYS A 30 13.60 -10.38 -11.63
N LEU A 31 12.92 -10.26 -10.50
CA LEU A 31 11.52 -10.68 -10.33
C LEU A 31 10.51 -9.66 -10.89
N GLY A 32 10.99 -8.51 -11.39
CA GLY A 32 10.13 -7.50 -12.01
C GLY A 32 9.44 -6.57 -11.02
N PHE A 33 9.95 -6.45 -9.79
CA PHE A 33 9.47 -5.42 -8.85
C PHE A 33 10.01 -4.04 -9.23
N ASP A 34 9.14 -3.03 -9.14
CA ASP A 34 9.45 -1.65 -9.53
C ASP A 34 9.80 -0.77 -8.33
N VAL A 35 9.16 -1.01 -7.18
CA VAL A 35 9.38 -0.24 -5.94
C VAL A 35 9.39 -1.18 -4.74
N ILE A 36 10.18 -0.83 -3.73
CA ILE A 36 10.28 -1.54 -2.45
C ILE A 36 9.83 -0.65 -1.30
N GLY A 37 9.20 -1.25 -0.30
CA GLY A 37 8.92 -0.60 0.98
C GLY A 37 8.57 -1.62 2.04
N MET A 38 8.05 -1.16 3.19
CA MET A 38 7.90 -2.00 4.39
C MET A 38 6.49 -1.99 5.01
N THR A 39 5.52 -1.29 4.42
CA THR A 39 4.25 -1.01 5.12
C THR A 39 2.99 -1.53 4.40
N ASN A 40 2.94 -1.49 3.07
CA ASN A 40 1.65 -1.57 2.38
C ASN A 40 1.05 -2.97 2.28
N MET A 41 1.80 -4.05 2.51
CA MET A 41 1.25 -5.40 2.36
C MET A 41 0.14 -5.70 3.36
N GLY A 42 0.36 -5.40 4.64
CA GLY A 42 -0.66 -5.58 5.69
C GLY A 42 -1.83 -4.62 5.50
N GLU A 43 -1.52 -3.35 5.24
CA GLU A 43 -2.52 -2.29 5.01
C GLU A 43 -3.49 -2.64 3.88
N ALA A 44 -2.97 -3.08 2.72
CA ALA A 44 -3.80 -3.41 1.56
C ALA A 44 -4.69 -4.65 1.80
N ARG A 45 -4.21 -5.63 2.56
CA ARG A 45 -4.99 -6.82 2.93
C ARG A 45 -6.11 -6.46 3.90
N CYS A 46 -5.78 -5.74 4.98
CA CYS A 46 -6.78 -5.29 5.96
C CYS A 46 -7.83 -4.38 5.30
N ALA A 47 -7.42 -3.47 4.42
CA ALA A 47 -8.37 -2.61 3.69
C ALA A 47 -9.30 -3.44 2.80
N ARG A 48 -8.78 -4.47 2.13
CA ARG A 48 -9.61 -5.39 1.32
C ARG A 48 -10.61 -6.16 2.18
N GLU A 49 -10.17 -6.70 3.31
CA GLU A 49 -11.04 -7.40 4.26
C GLU A 49 -12.08 -6.48 4.88
N ALA A 50 -11.76 -5.20 5.09
CA ALA A 50 -12.69 -4.17 5.54
C ALA A 50 -13.62 -3.62 4.43
N GLU A 51 -13.58 -4.18 3.22
CA GLU A 51 -14.31 -3.69 2.04
C GLU A 51 -14.01 -2.22 1.69
N ILE A 52 -12.80 -1.75 1.98
CA ILE A 52 -12.32 -0.38 1.68
C ILE A 52 -11.50 -0.40 0.39
N SER A 53 -11.83 0.51 -0.53
CA SER A 53 -11.02 0.71 -1.73
C SER A 53 -9.68 1.37 -1.39
N TYR A 54 -8.59 0.68 -1.72
CA TYR A 54 -7.23 1.05 -1.34
C TYR A 54 -6.36 1.28 -2.57
N ALA A 55 -5.56 2.36 -2.54
CA ALA A 55 -4.57 2.68 -3.56
C ALA A 55 -3.32 3.29 -2.91
N THR A 56 -2.15 3.00 -3.48
CA THR A 56 -0.86 3.51 -2.98
C THR A 56 -0.34 4.64 -3.86
N LEU A 57 0.07 5.74 -3.24
CA LEU A 57 0.95 6.75 -3.85
C LEU A 57 2.37 6.54 -3.33
N ALA A 58 3.19 5.81 -4.10
CA ALA A 58 4.59 5.56 -3.73
C ALA A 58 5.46 6.75 -4.12
N MET A 59 6.13 7.36 -3.14
CA MET A 59 7.05 8.48 -3.36
C MET A 59 8.48 7.93 -3.35
N VAL A 60 9.08 7.75 -4.52
CA VAL A 60 10.44 7.23 -4.66
C VAL A 60 11.44 8.17 -3.99
N THR A 61 12.21 7.64 -3.04
CA THR A 61 13.23 8.39 -2.29
C THR A 61 14.65 8.15 -2.77
N ASP A 62 14.90 6.94 -3.26
CA ASP A 62 16.23 6.43 -3.62
C ASP A 62 16.07 5.20 -4.55
N TYR A 63 17.20 4.61 -4.93
CA TYR A 63 17.27 3.43 -5.80
C TYR A 63 17.58 2.15 -5.04
N ASP A 64 17.28 2.06 -3.73
CA ASP A 64 17.69 0.93 -2.88
C ASP A 64 19.22 0.71 -3.00
N CYS A 65 19.70 -0.53 -2.94
CA CYS A 65 21.14 -0.84 -2.96
C CYS A 65 21.67 -1.42 -4.28
N TRP A 66 20.89 -1.43 -5.38
CA TRP A 66 21.33 -2.08 -6.64
C TRP A 66 22.31 -1.24 -7.46
N LYS A 67 22.18 0.09 -7.41
CA LYS A 67 22.97 1.01 -8.24
C LYS A 67 24.33 1.26 -7.60
N VAL A 68 25.41 0.89 -8.30
CA VAL A 68 26.79 0.95 -7.78
C VAL A 68 27.41 2.34 -7.92
N GLU A 69 26.91 3.14 -8.87
CA GLU A 69 27.44 4.46 -9.22
C GLU A 69 26.84 5.59 -8.35
N GLU A 70 25.88 5.27 -7.49
CA GLU A 70 25.28 6.21 -6.54
C GLU A 70 25.57 5.76 -5.09
N GLU A 71 25.58 6.71 -4.16
CA GLU A 71 25.77 6.37 -2.76
C GLU A 71 24.66 5.44 -2.26
N PRO A 72 25.00 4.45 -1.40
CA PRO A 72 24.00 3.60 -0.75
C PRO A 72 22.94 4.42 -0.02
N VAL A 73 21.72 3.87 0.07
CA VAL A 73 20.63 4.53 0.80
C VAL A 73 21.04 4.88 2.24
N SER A 74 20.90 6.15 2.59
CA SER A 74 21.08 6.68 3.95
C SER A 74 19.79 7.30 4.46
N VAL A 75 19.63 7.31 5.78
CA VAL A 75 18.43 7.87 6.43
C VAL A 75 18.28 9.36 6.10
N GLU A 76 19.39 10.08 6.00
CA GLU A 76 19.43 11.52 5.71
C GLU A 76 18.92 11.83 4.31
N THR A 77 19.36 11.06 3.30
CA THR A 77 18.93 11.22 1.90
C THR A 77 17.44 10.93 1.75
N VAL A 78 16.95 9.88 2.43
CA VAL A 78 15.52 9.55 2.49
C VAL A 78 14.71 10.71 3.10
N ILE A 79 15.13 11.26 4.24
CA ILE A 79 14.43 12.38 4.90
C ILE A 79 14.40 13.63 4.02
N ALA A 80 15.50 13.97 3.34
CA ALA A 80 15.56 15.12 2.45
C ALA A 80 14.60 14.96 1.26
N CYS A 81 14.59 13.78 0.64
CA CYS A 81 13.70 13.47 -0.46
C CYS A 81 12.23 13.46 -0.01
N LEU A 82 11.94 12.87 1.15
CA LEU A 82 10.60 12.88 1.77
C LEU A 82 10.08 14.32 1.91
N LYS A 83 10.85 15.23 2.51
CA LYS A 83 10.44 16.64 2.70
C LYS A 83 10.07 17.31 1.38
N LYS A 84 10.85 17.08 0.32
CA LYS A 84 10.56 17.60 -1.03
C LYS A 84 9.29 16.96 -1.62
N ASN A 85 9.07 15.68 -1.35
CA ASN A 85 7.94 14.91 -1.83
C ASN A 85 6.62 15.27 -1.12
N VAL A 86 6.64 15.74 0.14
CA VAL A 86 5.43 16.08 0.91
C VAL A 86 4.55 17.10 0.20
N SER A 87 5.11 18.18 -0.35
CA SER A 87 4.31 19.23 -1.01
C SER A 87 3.60 18.71 -2.26
N SER A 88 4.29 17.88 -3.04
CA SER A 88 3.74 17.19 -4.21
C SER A 88 2.65 16.20 -3.82
N ALA A 89 2.91 15.36 -2.80
CA ALA A 89 1.96 14.38 -2.30
C ALA A 89 0.66 15.05 -1.81
N LYS A 90 0.76 16.11 -1.01
CA LYS A 90 -0.41 16.89 -0.55
C LYS A 90 -1.25 17.42 -1.72
N THR A 91 -0.59 17.94 -2.75
CA THR A 91 -1.28 18.46 -3.94
C THR A 91 -1.97 17.35 -4.72
N ILE A 92 -1.30 16.20 -4.89
CA ILE A 92 -1.85 15.02 -5.57
C ILE A 92 -3.06 14.49 -4.81
N ILE A 93 -2.94 14.29 -3.50
CA ILE A 93 -4.02 13.79 -2.64
C ILE A 93 -5.23 14.72 -2.70
N ARG A 94 -5.03 16.04 -2.57
CA ARG A 94 -6.13 17.02 -2.67
C ARG A 94 -6.89 16.89 -3.99
N ASN A 95 -6.16 16.77 -5.10
CA ASN A 95 -6.76 16.64 -6.42
C ASN A 95 -7.41 15.27 -6.64
N ALA A 96 -6.89 14.22 -6.02
CA ALA A 96 -7.45 12.87 -6.12
C ALA A 96 -8.75 12.75 -5.32
N VAL A 97 -8.77 13.24 -4.08
CA VAL A 97 -9.97 13.23 -3.22
C VAL A 97 -11.13 13.97 -3.88
N ALA A 98 -10.87 15.11 -4.52
CA ALA A 98 -11.91 15.87 -5.25
C ALA A 98 -12.50 15.12 -6.47
N LYS A 99 -11.89 14.02 -6.91
CA LYS A 99 -12.37 13.18 -8.02
C LYS A 99 -13.02 11.88 -7.55
N ILE A 100 -12.96 11.58 -6.25
CA ILE A 100 -13.65 10.43 -5.69
C ILE A 100 -15.14 10.78 -5.59
N PRO A 101 -16.06 9.97 -6.13
CA PRO A 101 -17.48 10.24 -6.03
C PRO A 101 -17.98 10.06 -4.59
N ASP A 102 -19.03 10.79 -4.21
CA ASP A 102 -19.61 10.72 -2.85
C ASP A 102 -20.17 9.33 -2.51
N ALA A 103 -20.63 8.58 -3.52
CA ALA A 103 -21.14 7.22 -3.39
C ALA A 103 -20.43 6.27 -4.38
N PRO A 104 -19.20 5.83 -4.09
CA PRO A 104 -18.47 4.91 -4.96
C PRO A 104 -19.02 3.49 -4.86
N ALA A 105 -19.26 2.85 -6.01
CA ALA A 105 -19.69 1.46 -6.12
C ALA A 105 -18.57 0.59 -6.74
N TRP A 106 -17.41 0.56 -6.10
CA TRP A 106 -16.25 -0.20 -6.58
C TRP A 106 -16.30 -1.68 -6.16
N PRO A 107 -15.71 -2.60 -6.94
CA PRO A 107 -15.72 -4.03 -6.62
C PRO A 107 -15.18 -4.38 -5.21
N SER A 108 -14.21 -3.63 -4.71
CA SER A 108 -13.64 -3.78 -3.36
C SER A 108 -14.67 -3.61 -2.25
N HIS A 109 -15.75 -2.87 -2.47
CA HIS A 109 -16.82 -2.67 -1.48
C HIS A 109 -17.72 -3.89 -1.30
N ARG A 110 -17.45 -4.95 -2.06
CA ARG A 110 -18.17 -6.23 -2.04
C ARG A 110 -17.20 -7.42 -1.93
N ALA A 111 -15.97 -7.16 -1.52
CA ALA A 111 -14.90 -8.15 -1.49
C ALA A 111 -15.21 -9.35 -0.58
N LEU A 112 -16.05 -9.18 0.44
CA LEU A 112 -16.39 -10.25 1.38
C LEU A 112 -17.55 -11.15 0.92
N ASP A 113 -18.30 -10.76 -0.13
CA ASP A 113 -19.52 -11.47 -0.56
C ASP A 113 -19.33 -12.98 -0.75
N ASN A 114 -18.14 -13.39 -1.22
CA ASN A 114 -17.79 -14.79 -1.46
C ASN A 114 -16.52 -15.23 -0.71
N ALA A 115 -16.07 -14.46 0.28
CA ALA A 115 -14.82 -14.72 1.02
C ALA A 115 -15.07 -15.38 2.39
N ILE A 116 -16.24 -15.16 2.99
CA ILE A 116 -16.58 -15.75 4.28
C ILE A 116 -17.15 -17.15 4.07
N MET A 117 -16.33 -18.17 4.30
CA MET A 117 -16.72 -19.58 4.11
C MET A 117 -17.35 -20.20 5.37
N THR A 118 -17.15 -19.59 6.53
CA THR A 118 -17.69 -20.12 7.79
C THR A 118 -19.19 -19.88 7.85
N GLU A 119 -19.96 -20.94 8.07
CA GLU A 119 -21.41 -20.87 8.26
C GLU A 119 -21.78 -19.93 9.40
N LYS A 120 -22.78 -19.05 9.18
CA LYS A 120 -23.18 -18.01 10.14
C LYS A 120 -23.58 -18.57 11.51
N SER A 121 -24.16 -19.78 11.54
CA SER A 121 -24.53 -20.46 12.79
C SER A 121 -23.34 -20.88 13.65
N ALA A 122 -22.13 -20.91 13.09
CA ALA A 122 -20.90 -21.28 13.80
C ALA A 122 -20.10 -20.06 14.29
N TRP A 123 -20.60 -18.83 14.07
CA TRP A 123 -19.87 -17.62 14.44
C TRP A 123 -19.99 -17.36 15.95
N PRO A 124 -18.87 -17.29 16.70
CA PRO A 124 -18.92 -16.94 18.11
C PRO A 124 -19.43 -15.52 18.32
N GLY A 125 -20.25 -15.31 19.36
CA GLY A 125 -20.81 -13.99 19.69
C GLY A 125 -19.74 -12.91 19.86
N ASP A 126 -18.67 -13.20 20.60
CA ASP A 126 -17.57 -12.24 20.81
C ASP A 126 -16.86 -11.86 19.50
N THR A 127 -16.71 -12.82 18.57
CA THR A 127 -16.11 -12.55 17.25
C THR A 127 -17.01 -11.67 16.40
N ILE A 128 -18.33 -11.89 16.44
CA ILE A 128 -19.32 -11.05 15.74
C ILE A 128 -19.21 -9.60 16.22
N GLU A 129 -19.20 -9.38 17.53
CA GLU A 129 -19.13 -8.03 18.09
C GLU A 129 -17.80 -7.34 17.74
N ASN A 130 -16.68 -8.06 17.81
CA ASN A 130 -15.36 -7.51 17.45
C ASN A 130 -15.25 -7.15 15.96
N LEU A 131 -15.85 -7.96 15.07
CA LEU A 131 -15.79 -7.76 13.62
C LEU A 131 -16.95 -6.95 13.05
N LYS A 132 -17.91 -6.53 13.89
CA LYS A 132 -19.11 -5.79 13.48
C LYS A 132 -18.84 -4.59 12.54
N PRO A 133 -17.77 -3.79 12.72
CA PRO A 133 -17.45 -2.70 11.78
C PRO A 133 -17.13 -3.17 10.36
N ILE A 134 -16.72 -4.42 10.19
CA ILE A 134 -16.31 -5.03 8.92
C ILE A 134 -17.45 -5.88 8.35
N ILE A 135 -18.01 -6.79 9.15
CA ILE A 135 -19.00 -7.78 8.67
C ILE A 135 -20.45 -7.32 8.81
N GLY A 136 -20.71 -6.09 9.25
CA GLY A 136 -22.06 -5.61 9.59
C GLY A 136 -23.11 -5.77 8.49
N ARG A 137 -22.69 -5.81 7.22
CA ARG A 137 -23.56 -6.05 6.05
C ARG A 137 -24.13 -7.48 5.98
N PHE A 138 -23.50 -8.43 6.67
CA PHE A 138 -23.87 -9.85 6.70
C PHE A 138 -24.60 -10.25 8.00
N LEU A 139 -24.65 -9.35 8.99
CA LEU A 139 -25.30 -9.60 10.29
C LEU A 139 -26.81 -9.45 10.21
#